data_AF-A0A5B8N338-F1
#
_entry.id   AF-A0A5B8N338-F1
#
_cell.length_a   1.000
_cell.length_b   1.000
_cell.length_c   1.000
_cell.angle_alpha   90.00
_cell.angle_beta   90.00
_cell.angle_gamma   90.00
#
_symmetry.space_group_name_H-M   'P 1'
#
loop_
_entity.id
_entity.type
_entity.pdbx_description
1 polymer ?
#
loop_
_entity_poly.entity_id
_entity_poly.type
_entity_poly.pdbx_seq_one_letter_code
_entity_poly.pdbx_strand_id
1 'polypeptide(L)'
;MPFARNQFGVPLYPENDARRLFVLLSAVDLLERPTASAIADLTSHDKETIDADMAKLREQFGVVLHKSGEIYRIESWGEVLKKRGVKRYLKG
;
A
#
# COMPACT_ATOMS: atom_id res chain seq x y z
N MET A 1 5.21 20.22 2.93
CA MET A 1 5.18 19.81 4.35
C MET A 1 5.85 18.45 4.45
N PRO A 2 6.95 18.29 5.20
CA PRO A 2 7.50 16.96 5.47
C PRO A 2 6.58 16.23 6.44
N PHE A 3 6.14 15.02 6.07
CA PHE A 3 5.40 14.13 6.97
C PHE A 3 6.37 13.44 7.93
N ALA A 4 5.88 13.07 9.12
CA ALA A 4 6.63 12.17 10.00
C ALA A 4 6.91 10.85 9.27
N ARG A 5 7.99 10.15 9.64
CA ARG A 5 8.39 8.88 9.03
C ARG A 5 8.53 7.82 10.11
N ASN A 6 8.22 6.58 9.78
CA ASN A 6 8.48 5.45 10.66
C ASN A 6 9.96 5.03 10.62
N GLN A 7 10.32 3.99 11.39
CA GLN A 7 11.69 3.45 11.45
C GLN A 7 12.25 2.94 10.12
N PHE A 8 11.37 2.64 9.14
CA PHE A 8 11.75 2.23 7.78
C PHE A 8 11.83 3.40 6.79
N GLY A 9 11.66 4.63 7.27
CA GLY A 9 11.65 5.83 6.45
C GLY A 9 10.36 6.04 5.66
N VAL A 10 9.31 5.25 5.88
CA VAL A 10 8.03 5.37 5.18
C VAL A 10 7.26 6.59 5.72
N PRO A 11 6.78 7.51 4.87
CA PRO A 11 5.97 8.64 5.30
C PRO A 11 4.64 8.23 5.95
N LEU A 12 4.30 8.87 7.06
CA LEU A 12 3.07 8.67 7.82
C LEU A 12 2.04 9.73 7.41
N TYR A 13 1.16 9.36 6.48
CA TYR A 13 0.09 10.24 6.01
C TYR A 13 -1.15 10.19 6.93
N PRO A 14 -1.93 11.29 7.01
CA PRO A 14 -3.19 11.33 7.77
C PRO A 14 -4.21 10.28 7.32
N GLU A 15 -5.09 9.83 8.21
CA GLU A 15 -6.02 8.71 7.99
C GLU A 15 -6.86 8.83 6.70
N ASN A 16 -7.35 10.04 6.38
CA ASN A 16 -8.18 10.29 5.20
C ASN A 16 -7.38 10.65 3.93
N ASP A 17 -6.06 10.46 3.93
CA ASP A 17 -5.19 10.77 2.79
C ASP A 17 -5.03 9.56 1.86
N ALA A 18 -5.39 9.72 0.58
CA ALA A 18 -5.26 8.68 -0.43
C ALA A 18 -3.83 8.12 -0.57
N ARG A 19 -2.80 8.90 -0.22
CA ARG A 19 -1.40 8.44 -0.26
C ARG A 19 -1.11 7.31 0.72
N ARG A 20 -1.94 7.09 1.75
CA ARG A 20 -1.88 5.90 2.59
C ARG A 20 -2.08 4.62 1.77
N LEU A 21 -3.11 4.60 0.93
CA LEU A 21 -3.38 3.48 0.02
C LEU A 21 -2.23 3.26 -0.97
N PHE A 22 -1.61 4.34 -1.45
CA PHE A 22 -0.47 4.28 -2.35
C PHE A 22 0.78 3.70 -1.67
N VAL A 23 1.00 3.99 -0.39
CA VAL A 23 2.04 3.37 0.43
C VAL A 23 1.80 1.87 0.57
N LEU A 24 0.57 1.46 0.89
CA LEU A 24 0.20 0.03 0.98
C LEU A 24 0.44 -0.70 -0.34
N LEU A 25 -0.04 -0.15 -1.46
CA LEU A 25 0.15 -0.75 -2.77
C LEU A 25 1.64 -0.86 -3.16
N SER A 26 2.43 0.16 -2.80
CA SER A 26 3.88 0.15 -3.01
C SER A 26 4.59 -0.89 -2.14
N ALA A 27 4.11 -1.11 -0.91
CA ALA A 27 4.61 -2.16 -0.03
C ALA A 27 4.32 -3.56 -0.60
N VAL A 28 3.13 -3.78 -1.15
CA VAL A 28 2.79 -5.04 -1.83
C VAL A 28 3.73 -5.32 -3.02
N ASP A 29 4.07 -4.30 -3.80
CA ASP A 29 5.01 -4.44 -4.93
C ASP A 29 6.48 -4.61 -4.50
N LEU A 30 6.84 -4.17 -3.29
CA LEU A 30 8.22 -4.19 -2.80
C LEU A 30 8.56 -5.49 -2.05
N LEU A 31 7.63 -5.98 -1.23
CA LEU A 31 7.86 -7.15 -0.37
C LEU A 31 7.88 -8.43 -1.21
N GLU A 32 8.81 -9.33 -0.91
CA GLU A 32 8.86 -10.66 -1.53
C GLU A 32 7.66 -11.52 -1.11
N ARG A 33 7.24 -11.39 0.15
CA ARG A 33 6.05 -12.04 0.72
C ARG A 33 5.15 -10.98 1.39
N PRO A 34 4.30 -10.28 0.62
CA PRO A 34 3.43 -9.24 1.13
C PRO A 34 2.22 -9.84 1.88
N THR A 35 2.44 -10.26 3.13
CA THR A 35 1.33 -10.60 4.05
C THR A 35 0.77 -9.35 4.71
N ALA A 36 -0.45 -9.42 5.25
CA ALA A 36 -1.03 -8.29 5.99
C ALA A 36 -0.11 -7.82 7.14
N SER A 37 0.54 -8.76 7.84
CA SER A 37 1.52 -8.44 8.89
C SER A 37 2.74 -7.71 8.33
N ALA A 38 3.37 -8.25 7.27
CA ALA A 38 4.58 -7.65 6.70
C ALA A 38 4.32 -6.25 6.12
N ILE A 39 3.14 -6.03 5.53
CA ILE A 39 2.72 -4.73 5.03
C ILE A 39 2.50 -3.75 6.19
N ALA A 40 1.79 -4.16 7.23
CA ALA A 40 1.56 -3.36 8.43
C ALA A 40 2.88 -2.97 9.11
N ASP A 41 3.79 -3.93 9.27
CA ASP A 41 5.12 -3.70 9.87
C ASP A 41 5.90 -2.64 9.08
N LEU A 42 5.98 -2.78 7.75
CA LEU A 42 6.72 -1.84 6.90
C LEU A 42 6.10 -0.44 6.88
N THR A 43 4.77 -0.36 6.88
CA THR A 43 4.04 0.89 6.59
C THR A 43 3.45 1.56 7.82
N SER A 44 3.55 0.94 9.00
CA SER A 44 2.91 1.34 10.25
C SER A 44 1.39 1.55 10.12
N HIS A 45 0.76 0.83 9.19
CA HIS A 45 -0.71 0.74 9.11
C HIS A 45 -1.21 -0.31 10.08
N ASP A 46 -2.46 -0.17 10.52
CA ASP A 46 -3.11 -1.20 11.31
C ASP A 46 -3.30 -2.45 10.44
N LYS A 47 -2.86 -3.60 10.97
CA LYS A 47 -2.99 -4.90 10.31
C LYS A 47 -4.45 -5.25 10.06
N GLU A 48 -5.36 -4.86 10.95
CA GLU A 48 -6.79 -5.17 10.86
C GLU A 48 -7.47 -4.41 9.71
N THR A 49 -6.91 -3.29 9.27
CA THR A 49 -7.50 -2.48 8.18
C THR A 49 -6.97 -2.83 6.80
N ILE A 50 -5.88 -3.62 6.69
CA ILE A 50 -5.21 -3.90 5.42
C ILE A 50 -6.17 -4.49 4.39
N ASP A 51 -6.97 -5.48 4.76
CA ASP A 51 -7.91 -6.14 3.84
C ASP A 51 -8.94 -5.14 3.28
N ALA A 52 -9.46 -4.25 4.13
CA ALA A 52 -10.39 -3.19 3.72
C ALA A 52 -9.71 -2.14 2.84
N ASP A 53 -8.46 -1.77 3.13
CA ASP A 53 -7.70 -0.83 2.31
C ASP A 53 -7.31 -1.40 0.94
N MET A 54 -7.05 -2.71 0.85
CA MET A 54 -6.88 -3.41 -0.44
C MET A 54 -8.17 -3.42 -1.26
N ALA A 55 -9.34 -3.54 -0.61
CA ALA A 55 -10.63 -3.39 -1.29
C ALA A 55 -10.81 -1.98 -1.85
N LYS A 56 -10.48 -0.93 -1.08
CA LYS A 56 -10.50 0.46 -1.57
C LYS A 56 -9.58 0.66 -2.78
N LEU A 57 -8.39 0.04 -2.79
CA LEU A 57 -7.48 0.10 -3.95
C LEU A 57 -8.10 -0.50 -5.22
N ARG A 58 -8.86 -1.59 -5.08
CA ARG A 58 -9.61 -2.19 -6.20
C ARG A 58 -10.75 -1.27 -6.64
N GLU A 59 -11.58 -0.83 -5.71
CA GLU A 59 -12.81 -0.08 -5.99
C GLU A 59 -12.54 1.33 -6.52
N GLN A 60 -11.63 2.08 -5.89
CA GLN A 60 -11.44 3.50 -6.18
C GLN A 60 -10.43 3.74 -7.30
N PHE A 61 -9.52 2.80 -7.55
CA PHE A 61 -8.40 2.99 -8.48
C PHE A 61 -8.30 1.91 -9.56
N GLY A 62 -9.17 0.89 -9.53
CA GLY A 62 -9.19 -0.18 -10.53
C GLY A 62 -7.97 -1.10 -10.47
N VAL A 63 -7.28 -1.16 -9.33
CA VAL A 63 -6.14 -2.08 -9.15
C VAL A 63 -6.66 -3.52 -9.10
N VAL A 64 -6.02 -4.43 -9.82
CA VAL A 64 -6.33 -5.86 -9.75
C VAL A 64 -5.35 -6.51 -8.78
N LEU A 65 -5.85 -6.80 -7.59
CA LEU A 65 -5.13 -7.48 -6.50
C LEU A 65 -5.73 -8.85 -6.27
N HIS A 66 -4.89 -9.85 -6.00
CA HIS A 66 -5.31 -11.18 -5.54
C HIS A 66 -4.71 -11.48 -4.18
N LYS A 67 -5.40 -12.31 -3.39
CA LYS A 67 -4.91 -12.85 -2.13
C LYS A 67 -4.86 -14.36 -2.26
N SER A 68 -3.67 -14.95 -2.25
CA SER A 68 -3.47 -16.39 -2.32
C SER A 68 -2.97 -16.89 -0.96
N GLY A 69 -3.87 -17.45 -0.15
CA GLY A 69 -3.60 -17.69 1.27
C GLY A 69 -3.43 -16.37 2.01
N GLU A 70 -2.24 -16.13 2.57
CA GLU A 70 -1.92 -14.90 3.29
C GLU A 70 -1.21 -13.84 2.43
N ILE A 71 -0.84 -14.17 1.19
CA ILE A 71 0.02 -13.35 0.35
C ILE A 71 -0.81 -12.54 -0.65
N TYR A 72 -0.59 -11.23 -0.67
CA TYR A 72 -1.12 -10.32 -1.67
C TYR A 72 -0.30 -10.34 -2.97
N ARG A 73 -0.95 -10.20 -4.12
CA ARG A 73 -0.27 -10.05 -5.41
C ARG A 73 -0.98 -9.03 -6.27
N ILE A 74 -0.21 -8.13 -6.86
CA ILE A 74 -0.72 -7.19 -7.86
C ILE A 74 -0.64 -7.89 -9.22
N GLU A 75 -1.78 -8.10 -9.86
CA GLU A 75 -1.85 -8.56 -11.24
C GLU A 75 -1.78 -7.36 -12.20
N SER A 76 -2.52 -6.30 -11.89
CA SER A 76 -2.55 -5.07 -12.67
C SER A 76 -2.75 -3.85 -11.78
N TRP A 77 -2.17 -2.72 -12.19
CA TRP A 77 -2.33 -1.43 -11.50
C TRP A 77 -3.59 -0.67 -11.95
N GLY A 78 -4.34 -1.23 -12.91
CA GLY A 78 -5.44 -0.54 -13.57
C GLY A 78 -4.96 0.55 -14.52
N GLU A 79 -5.90 1.32 -15.06
CA GLU A 79 -5.61 2.39 -16.03
C GLU A 79 -5.35 3.75 -15.36
N VAL A 80 -5.78 3.90 -14.11
CA VAL A 80 -5.74 5.19 -13.38
C VAL A 80 -4.35 5.46 -12.80
N LEU A 81 -3.72 4.45 -12.20
CA LEU A 81 -2.49 4.63 -11.44
C LEU A 81 -1.24 4.39 -12.29
N LYS A 82 -0.35 5.39 -12.30
CA LYS A 82 1.01 5.21 -12.83
C LYS A 82 1.90 4.61 -11.75
N LYS A 83 2.27 3.33 -11.87
CA LYS A 83 3.15 2.58 -10.93
C LYS A 83 4.32 3.40 -10.40
N ARG A 84 5.10 4.03 -11.29
CA ARG A 84 6.27 4.84 -10.91
C ARG A 84 5.90 6.04 -10.02
N GLY A 85 4.75 6.66 -10.24
CA GLY A 85 4.27 7.77 -9.42
C GLY A 85 3.88 7.30 -8.02
N VAL A 86 3.12 6.21 -7.94
CA VAL A 86 2.68 5.63 -6.66
C VAL A 86 3.87 5.22 -5.79
N LYS A 87 4.85 4.51 -6.36
CA LYS A 87 6.04 4.03 -5.63
C LYS A 87 6.88 5.13 -4.97
N ARG A 88 6.78 6.38 -5.44
CA ARG A 88 7.49 7.51 -4.81
C ARG A 88 6.97 7.81 -3.42
N TYR A 89 5.68 7.58 -3.15
CA TYR A 89 5.09 7.87 -1.85
C TYR A 89 5.59 6.95 -0.73
N LEU A 90 6.18 5.79 -1.06
CA LEU A 90 6.79 4.87 -0.10
C LEU A 90 8.15 5.35 0.41
N LYS A 91 8.98 5.95 -0.47
CA LYS A 91 10.36 6.36 -0.13
C LYS A 91 10.50 7.86 0.12
N GLY A 92 9.56 8.66 -0.38
CA GLY A 92 9.61 10.13 -0.38
C GLY A 92 10.46 10.67 -1.53
#